data_AF-A0A954U4D0-F1
#
_entry.id   AF-A0A954U4D0-F1
#
_cell.length_a   1.000
_cell.length_b   1.000
_cell.length_c   1.000
_cell.angle_alpha   90.00
_cell.angle_beta   90.00
_cell.angle_gamma   90.00
#
_symmetry.space_group_name_H-M   'P 1'
#
loop_
_entity.id
_entity.type
_entity.pdbx_description
1 polymer ?
#
loop_
_entity_poly.entity_id
_entity_poly.type
_entity_poly.pdbx_seq_one_letter_code
_entity_poly.pdbx_strand_id
1 'polypeptide(L)' 'TMLVCRVPNLRGHDAQILEACHVPTPEHLAKMDPKALFAEVKRFIESPEGKRVLRSAKAPDFEEVESWIRWARSARELRG' A
#
# COMPACT_ATOMS: atom_id res chain seq x y z
N THR A 1 4.76 7.05 9.04
CA THR A 1 5.12 5.79 8.37
C THR A 1 6.13 6.12 7.27
N MET A 2 7.24 5.38 7.16
CA MET A 2 8.33 5.70 6.21
C MET A 2 7.91 5.60 4.73
N LEU A 3 6.82 4.88 4.46
CA LEU A 3 6.24 4.70 3.13
C LEU A 3 5.81 6.01 2.46
N VAL A 4 5.05 6.86 3.17
CA VAL A 4 4.48 8.11 2.60
C VAL A 4 5.58 9.11 2.24
N CYS A 5 6.72 9.06 2.93
CA CYS A 5 7.86 9.93 2.65
C CYS A 5 8.66 9.50 1.42
N ARG A 6 8.53 8.24 0.98
CA ARG A 6 9.38 7.64 -0.06
C ARG A 6 8.63 7.21 -1.31
N VAL A 7 7.34 6.90 -1.20
CA VAL A 7 6.51 6.50 -2.34
C VAL A 7 5.68 7.71 -2.80
N PRO A 8 6.02 8.34 -3.93
CA PRO A 8 5.24 9.47 -4.43
C PRO A 8 3.80 9.04 -4.71
N ASN A 9 2.84 9.91 -4.41
CA ASN A 9 1.38 9.71 -4.58
C ASN A 9 0.72 8.72 -3.61
N LEU A 10 1.47 8.07 -2.72
CA LEU A 10 0.89 7.21 -1.69
C LEU A 10 0.21 8.04 -0.59
N ARG A 11 -1.05 7.72 -0.25
CA ARG A 11 -1.78 8.46 0.78
C ARG A 11 -1.52 7.89 2.17
N GLY A 12 -1.83 8.67 3.20
CA GLY A 12 -1.63 8.26 4.60
C GLY A 12 -2.39 6.99 4.98
N HIS A 13 -3.61 6.79 4.48
CA HIS A 13 -4.38 5.57 4.72
C HIS A 13 -3.82 4.36 3.96
N ASP A 14 -3.36 4.54 2.72
CA ASP A 14 -2.71 3.46 1.95
C ASP A 14 -1.49 2.93 2.69
N ALA A 15 -0.66 3.82 3.25
CA ALA A 15 0.50 3.42 4.03
C ALA A 15 0.12 2.68 5.33
N GLN A 16 -0.98 3.05 5.98
CA GLN A 16 -1.48 2.32 7.15
C GLN A 16 -1.99 0.92 6.78
N ILE A 17 -2.69 0.79 5.65
CA ILE A 17 -3.13 -0.50 5.11
C ILE A 17 -1.91 -1.38 4.81
N LEU A 18 -0.91 -0.83 4.12
CA LEU A 18 0.32 -1.56 3.77
C LEU A 18 1.09 -2.01 5.01
N GLU A 19 1.23 -1.17 6.04
CA GLU A 19 1.84 -1.56 7.30
C GLU A 19 1.06 -2.67 8.01
N ALA A 20 -0.27 -2.61 8.01
CA ALA A 20 -1.12 -3.66 8.55
C ALA A 20 -1.04 -4.96 7.75
N CYS A 21 -0.77 -4.89 6.45
CA CYS A 21 -0.45 -6.02 5.58
C CYS A 21 1.01 -6.49 5.70
N HIS A 22 1.77 -6.05 6.72
CA HIS A 22 3.18 -6.42 6.93
C HIS A 22 4.13 -5.95 5.80
N VAL A 23 3.77 -4.88 5.10
CA VAL A 23 4.59 -4.24 4.05
C VAL A 23 5.05 -2.85 4.52
N PRO A 24 5.99 -2.74 5.49
CA PRO A 24 6.35 -1.46 6.10
C PRO A 24 7.33 -0.62 5.28
N THR A 25 7.86 -1.13 4.16
CA THR A 25 8.90 -0.45 3.38
C THR A 25 8.60 -0.44 1.87
N PRO A 26 9.03 0.62 1.15
CA PRO A 26 8.93 0.66 -0.31
C PRO A 26 9.65 -0.52 -0.97
N GLU A 27 10.78 -0.95 -0.42
CA GLU A 27 11.55 -2.06 -0.96
C GLU A 27 10.82 -3.40 -0.83
N HIS A 28 10.03 -3.59 0.25
CA HIS A 28 9.15 -4.74 0.39
C HIS A 28 7.99 -4.64 -0.60
N LEU A 29 7.32 -3.48 -0.68
CA LEU A 29 6.21 -3.24 -1.59
C LEU A 29 6.58 -3.46 -3.06
N ALA A 30 7.76 -2.99 -3.48
CA ALA A 30 8.25 -3.12 -4.85
C ALA A 30 8.45 -4.58 -5.32
N LYS A 31 8.65 -5.51 -4.37
CA LYS A 31 8.86 -6.95 -4.60
C LYS A 31 7.56 -7.76 -4.51
N MET A 32 6.48 -7.17 -4.01
CA MET A 32 5.19 -7.86 -3.89
C MET A 32 4.59 -8.17 -5.25
N ASP A 33 3.86 -9.28 -5.30
CA ASP A 33 2.95 -9.57 -6.41
C ASP A 33 1.64 -8.76 -6.23
N PRO A 34 1.18 -8.01 -7.26
CA PRO A 34 -0.04 -7.21 -7.16
C PRO A 34 -1.29 -7.99 -6.77
N LYS A 35 -1.45 -9.23 -7.27
CA LYS A 35 -2.64 -10.05 -6.98
C LYS A 35 -2.61 -10.56 -5.55
N ALA A 36 -1.45 -11.03 -5.09
CA ALA A 36 -1.27 -11.46 -3.70
C ALA A 36 -1.52 -10.31 -2.72
N LEU A 37 -0.91 -9.15 -2.98
CA LEU A 37 -1.09 -7.96 -2.14
C LEU A 37 -2.54 -7.49 -2.14
N PHE A 38 -3.20 -7.44 -3.30
CA PHE A 38 -4.61 -7.04 -3.37
C PHE A 38 -5.51 -7.98 -2.57
N ALA A 39 -5.25 -9.28 -2.60
CA ALA A 39 -6.02 -10.24 -1.80
C ALA A 39 -5.82 -10.03 -0.28
N GLU A 40 -4.60 -9.72 0.16
CA GLU A 40 -4.32 -9.37 1.55
C GLU A 40 -4.98 -8.06 1.98
N VAL A 41 -4.83 -7.03 1.16
CA VAL A 41 -5.46 -5.73 1.38
C VAL A 41 -6.98 -5.88 1.47
N LYS A 42 -7.59 -6.65 0.56
CA LYS A 42 -9.03 -6.92 0.57
C LYS A 42 -9.50 -7.55 1.87
N ARG A 43 -8.77 -8.58 2.35
CA ARG A 43 -9.08 -9.22 3.65
C ARG A 43 -8.93 -8.23 4.81
N PHE A 44 -7.92 -7.37 4.77
CA PHE A 44 -7.70 -6.36 5.80
C PHE A 44 -8.81 -5.31 5.81
N ILE A 45 -9.19 -4.73 4.67
CA ILE A 45 -10.24 -3.69 4.62
C ILE A 45 -11.62 -4.22 5.02
N GLU A 46 -11.85 -5.52 4.90
CA GLU A 46 -13.08 -6.18 5.37
C GLU A 46 -13.09 -6.38 6.90
N SER A 47 -11.92 -6.36 7.55
CA SER A 47 -11.76 -6.47 9.01
C SER A 47 -12.23 -5.20 9.75
N PRO A 48 -12.58 -5.29 11.04
CA PRO A 48 -12.92 -4.12 11.86
C PRO A 48 -11.83 -3.04 11.89
N GLU A 49 -10.57 -3.43 11.89
CA GLU A 49 -9.41 -2.56 11.87
C GLU A 49 -9.30 -1.82 10.54
N GLY A 50 -9.43 -2.54 9.42
CA GLY A 50 -9.40 -1.94 8.09
C GLY A 50 -10.58 -1.01 7.83
N LYS A 51 -11.77 -1.33 8.34
CA LYS A 51 -12.93 -0.42 8.31
C LYS A 51 -12.69 0.87 9.10
N ARG A 52 -11.94 0.81 10.22
CA ARG A 52 -11.53 2.01 10.97
C ARG A 52 -10.51 2.85 10.21
N VAL A 53 -9.56 2.21 9.52
CA VAL A 53 -8.57 2.90 8.68
C VAL A 53 -9.24 3.55 7.48
N LEU A 54 -10.18 2.86 6.83
CA LEU A 54 -10.95 3.43 5.74
C LEU A 54 -11.85 4.57 6.21
N ARG A 55 -12.69 4.35 7.24
CA ARG A 55 -13.68 5.27 7.83
C ARG A 55 -14.62 5.97 6.82
N SER A 56 -14.09 6.81 5.94
CA SER A 56 -14.77 7.53 4.85
C SER A 56 -13.99 7.54 3.52
N ALA A 57 -12.82 6.90 3.47
CA ALA A 57 -12.01 6.72 2.28
C ALA A 57 -12.57 5.57 1.42
N LYS A 58 -12.36 5.69 0.11
CA LYS A 58 -12.68 4.62 -0.84
C LYS A 58 -11.77 3.42 -0.56
N ALA A 59 -12.33 2.22 -0.61
CA ALA A 59 -11.54 0.99 -0.59
C ALA A 59 -10.61 0.94 -1.82
N PRO A 60 -9.33 0.57 -1.63
CA PRO A 60 -8.39 0.46 -2.74
C PRO A 60 -8.85 -0.63 -3.71
N ASP A 61 -8.82 -0.33 -5.00
CA ASP A 61 -9.02 -1.32 -6.06
C ASP A 61 -7.69 -1.93 -6.52
N PHE A 62 -7.78 -2.90 -7.43
CA PHE A 62 -6.60 -3.63 -7.91
C PHE A 62 -5.62 -2.70 -8.64
N GLU A 63 -6.12 -1.68 -9.34
CA GLU A 63 -5.31 -0.71 -10.08
C GLU A 63 -4.55 0.22 -9.12
N GLU A 64 -5.18 0.64 -8.01
CA GLU A 64 -4.50 1.35 -6.93
C GLU A 64 -3.35 0.51 -6.34
N VAL A 65 -3.59 -0.77 -6.05
CA VAL A 65 -2.54 -1.66 -5.51
C VAL A 65 -1.39 -1.86 -6.50
N GLU A 66 -1.68 -2.03 -7.79
CA GLU A 66 -0.65 -2.11 -8.82
C GLU A 66 0.16 -0.80 -8.90
N SER A 67 -0.53 0.34 -8.80
CA SER A 67 0.10 1.66 -8.78
C SER A 67 1.03 1.84 -7.59
N TRP A 68 0.65 1.37 -6.39
CA TRP A 68 1.54 1.42 -5.22
C TRP A 68 2.85 0.68 -5.45
N ILE A 69 2.79 -0.51 -6.05
CA ILE A 69 3.98 -1.31 -6.39
C ILE A 69 4.83 -0.58 -7.44
N ARG A 70 4.20 0.00 -8.47
CA ARG A 70 4.87 0.78 -9.51
C ARG A 70 5.60 1.99 -8.91
N TRP A 71 4.92 2.78 -8.07
CA TRP A 71 5.50 3.93 -7.39
C TRP A 71 6.65 3.53 -6.45
N ALA A 72 6.52 2.40 -5.75
CA ALA A 72 7.58 1.89 -4.89
C ALA A 72 8.82 1.43 -5.68
N ARG A 73 8.63 0.89 -6.89
CA ARG A 73 9.74 0.56 -7.81
C ARG A 73 10.46 1.83 -8.27
N SER A 74 9.72 2.86 -8.68
CA SER A 74 10.30 4.16 -9.06
C SER A 74 10.97 4.88 -7.89
N ALA A 75 10.46 4.74 -6.67
CA ALA A 75 11.11 5.27 -5.45
C ALA A 75 12.49 4.65 -5.20
N ARG A 76 12.72 3.39 -5.62
CA ARG A 76 14.04 2.75 -5.55
C ARG A 76 15.01 3.32 -6.59
N GLU A 77 14.50 3.70 -7.76
CA GLU A 77 15.30 4.33 -8.83
C GLU A 77 15.73 5.76 -8.48
N LEU A 78 14.94 6.49 -7.69
CA LEU A 78 15.28 7.84 -7.20
C LEU A 78 16.45 7.89 -6.20
N ARG A 79 17.06 6.74 -5.86
CA ARG A 79 18.35 6.68 -5.15
C ARG A 79 19.54 6.64 -6.14
N GLY A 80 19.45 7.41 -7.23
CA GLY A 80 20.50 7.60 -8.23
C GLY A 80 21.22 8.92 -8.02
#